data_AF-A0A725F480-F1
#
_entry.id   AF-A0A725F480-F1
#
_cell.length_a   1.000
_cell.length_b   1.000
_cell.length_c   1.000
_cell.angle_alpha   90.00
_cell.angle_beta   90.00
_cell.angle_gamma   90.00
#
_symmetry.space_group_name_H-M   'P 1'
#
loop_
_entity.id
_entity.type
_entity.pdbx_description
1 polymer ?
#
loop_
_entity_poly.entity_id
_entity_poly.type
_entity_poly.pdbx_seq_one_letter_code
_entity_poly.pdbx_strand_id
1 'polypeptide(L)'
;MKKPNQQYSTFTSYLSKTNKNVDMYRLYNPYNSHLSIYSFDYDNYFYNKYFGRHEITKRNFLTLFAINTYYIFSQPFFDKKIDPITRVIKCFYYRLKSNRFNIDKLSVTFRGGNLIFRTYNGKKEEISWFTLSRIANDILDINDYSMSNNKLLAA
;
A
#
# COMPACT_ATOMS: atom_id res chain seq x y z
N MET A 1 -11.92 6.62 28.29
CA MET A 1 -12.85 6.81 27.15
C MET A 1 -12.82 5.57 26.28
N LYS A 2 -13.98 4.95 26.00
CA LYS A 2 -14.09 3.78 25.12
C LYS A 2 -13.69 4.20 23.70
N LYS A 3 -12.78 3.45 23.06
CA LYS A 3 -12.47 3.62 21.62
C LYS A 3 -13.78 3.50 20.84
N PRO A 4 -14.14 4.42 19.94
CA PRO A 4 -15.28 4.21 19.06
C PRO A 4 -15.01 2.95 18.23
N ASN A 5 -16.05 2.12 18.09
CA ASN A 5 -16.03 0.86 17.36
C ASN A 5 -15.29 0.97 16.03
N GLN A 6 -14.44 -0.02 15.78
CA GLN A 6 -13.70 -0.27 14.54
C GLN A 6 -14.31 0.40 13.29
N GLN A 7 -13.64 1.43 12.78
CA GLN A 7 -14.17 2.33 11.73
C GLN A 7 -14.35 1.62 10.37
N TYR A 8 -13.56 0.57 10.12
CA TYR A 8 -13.55 -0.20 8.87
C TYR A 8 -13.53 -1.71 9.18
N SER A 9 -14.50 -2.46 8.66
CA SER A 9 -14.64 -3.90 8.90
C SER A 9 -13.78 -4.77 7.99
N THR A 10 -13.43 -4.28 6.79
CA THR A 10 -12.59 -4.96 5.79
C THR A 10 -11.72 -3.95 5.06
N PHE A 11 -10.64 -4.41 4.44
CA PHE A 11 -9.80 -3.54 3.62
C PHE A 11 -10.55 -2.94 2.42
N THR A 12 -11.42 -3.72 1.76
CA THR A 12 -12.29 -3.19 0.70
C THR A 12 -13.24 -2.09 1.21
N SER A 13 -13.79 -2.24 2.42
CA SER A 13 -14.59 -1.18 3.05
C SER A 13 -13.76 0.06 3.35
N TYR A 14 -12.49 -0.08 3.73
CA TYR A 14 -11.59 1.06 3.91
C TYR A 14 -11.35 1.80 2.59
N LEU A 15 -11.06 1.06 1.51
CA LEU A 15 -10.80 1.65 0.21
C LEU A 15 -12.01 2.42 -0.33
N SER A 16 -13.22 1.85 -0.22
CA SER A 16 -14.45 2.49 -0.69
C SER A 16 -14.80 3.75 0.10
N LYS A 17 -14.72 3.71 1.42
CA LYS A 17 -15.07 4.85 2.31
C LYS A 17 -14.05 5.98 2.29
N THR A 18 -12.79 5.71 1.88
CA THR A 18 -11.71 6.72 1.87
C THR A 18 -11.32 7.20 0.46
N ASN A 19 -12.26 7.07 -0.50
CA ASN A 19 -12.09 7.48 -1.90
C ASN A 19 -10.82 6.90 -2.57
N LYS A 20 -10.45 5.67 -2.23
CA LYS A 20 -9.35 4.95 -2.89
C LYS A 20 -9.85 4.26 -4.14
N ASN A 21 -8.93 3.78 -4.96
CA ASN A 21 -9.25 3.07 -6.19
C ASN A 21 -9.46 1.58 -5.89
N VAL A 22 -10.72 1.20 -5.62
CA VAL A 22 -11.10 -0.19 -5.33
C VAL A 22 -10.79 -1.12 -6.51
N ASP A 23 -10.95 -0.65 -7.74
CA ASP A 23 -10.68 -1.44 -8.95
C ASP A 23 -9.19 -1.73 -9.12
N MET A 24 -8.33 -0.79 -8.75
CA MET A 24 -6.89 -1.02 -8.70
C MET A 24 -6.51 -2.14 -7.72
N TYR A 25 -7.19 -2.23 -6.57
CA TYR A 25 -6.98 -3.34 -5.64
C TYR A 25 -7.49 -4.68 -6.20
N ARG A 26 -8.64 -4.68 -6.89
CA ARG A 26 -9.15 -5.88 -7.59
C ARG A 26 -8.20 -6.36 -8.69
N LEU A 27 -7.58 -5.44 -9.42
CA LEU A 27 -6.57 -5.76 -10.45
C LEU A 27 -5.24 -6.21 -9.85
N TYR A 28 -4.87 -5.71 -8.67
CA TYR A 28 -3.70 -6.16 -7.94
C TYR A 28 -3.88 -7.60 -7.41
N ASN A 29 -5.13 -7.99 -7.09
CA ASN A 29 -5.65 -9.28 -6.62
C ASN A 29 -4.81 -10.04 -5.55
N PRO A 30 -5.27 -10.18 -4.30
CA PRO A 30 -4.57 -11.00 -3.29
C PRO A 30 -4.64 -12.53 -3.48
N TYR A 31 -5.63 -13.02 -4.23
CA TYR A 31 -6.08 -14.42 -4.19
C TYR A 31 -5.91 -15.18 -5.51
N ASN A 32 -5.36 -14.56 -6.54
CA ASN A 32 -4.98 -15.30 -7.73
C ASN A 32 -3.72 -16.11 -7.37
N SER A 33 -3.74 -17.43 -7.52
CA SER A 33 -2.65 -18.34 -7.11
C SER A 33 -1.29 -18.04 -7.76
N HIS A 34 -1.28 -17.24 -8.84
CA HIS A 34 -0.07 -16.69 -9.47
C HIS A 34 0.50 -15.44 -8.77
N LEU A 35 -0.11 -14.99 -7.67
CA LEU A 35 0.21 -13.77 -6.92
C LEU A 35 0.76 -14.07 -5.53
N SER A 36 0.82 -15.36 -5.21
CA SER A 36 1.77 -15.84 -4.22
C SER A 36 3.17 -15.54 -4.71
N ILE A 37 4.07 -15.25 -3.78
CA ILE A 37 5.48 -14.94 -3.96
C ILE A 37 5.76 -13.45 -4.17
N TYR A 38 6.36 -12.90 -3.12
CA TYR A 38 7.05 -11.62 -2.92
C TYR A 38 8.14 -11.31 -3.96
N SER A 39 7.91 -11.59 -5.24
CA SER A 39 8.85 -11.21 -6.28
C SER A 39 8.71 -9.71 -6.54
N PHE A 40 9.84 -9.00 -6.41
CA PHE A 40 9.98 -7.63 -6.92
C PHE A 40 9.49 -7.53 -8.39
N ASP A 41 9.63 -8.63 -9.13
CA ASP A 41 9.20 -8.76 -10.53
C ASP A 41 7.69 -8.60 -10.72
N TYR A 42 6.85 -9.08 -9.79
CA TYR A 42 5.40 -8.89 -9.92
C TYR A 42 4.96 -7.46 -9.61
N ASP A 43 5.53 -6.84 -8.58
CA ASP A 43 5.32 -5.43 -8.31
C ASP A 43 5.65 -4.60 -9.56
N ASN A 44 6.82 -4.86 -10.17
CA ASN A 44 7.21 -4.24 -11.44
C ASN A 44 6.22 -4.54 -12.58
N TYR A 45 5.75 -5.77 -12.71
CA TYR A 45 4.76 -6.16 -13.72
C TYR A 45 3.43 -5.42 -13.55
N PHE A 46 2.88 -5.40 -12.33
CA PHE A 46 1.63 -4.69 -12.03
C PHE A 46 1.81 -3.18 -12.26
N TYR A 47 2.89 -2.59 -11.75
CA TYR A 47 3.15 -1.17 -11.92
C TYR A 47 3.30 -0.79 -13.39
N ASN A 48 4.06 -1.57 -14.17
CA ASN A 48 4.21 -1.35 -15.62
C ASN A 48 2.89 -1.55 -16.38
N LYS A 49 2.10 -2.60 -16.07
CA LYS A 49 0.84 -2.87 -16.77
C LYS A 49 -0.28 -1.90 -16.42
N TYR A 50 -0.37 -1.52 -15.14
CA TYR A 50 -1.40 -0.61 -14.65
C TYR A 50 -1.03 0.83 -15.00
N PHE A 51 0.12 1.33 -14.56
CA PHE A 51 0.52 2.72 -14.82
C PHE A 51 1.04 2.96 -16.25
N GLY A 52 1.35 1.90 -17.01
CA GLY A 52 1.51 2.03 -18.46
C GLY A 52 0.21 2.37 -19.20
N ARG A 53 -0.96 2.21 -18.55
CA ARG A 53 -2.28 2.48 -19.14
C ARG A 53 -3.12 3.49 -18.35
N HIS A 54 -2.73 3.80 -17.11
CA HIS A 54 -3.49 4.64 -16.19
C HIS A 54 -2.62 5.75 -15.63
N GLU A 55 -3.21 6.94 -15.49
CA GLU A 55 -2.50 8.09 -14.92
C GLU A 55 -2.10 7.86 -13.46
N ILE A 56 -0.89 8.31 -13.12
CA ILE A 56 -0.41 8.32 -11.74
C ILE A 56 -0.97 9.56 -11.05
N THR A 57 -2.13 9.38 -10.43
CA THR A 57 -2.80 10.38 -9.61
C THR A 57 -2.47 10.20 -8.13
N LYS A 58 -2.65 11.25 -7.32
CA LYS A 58 -2.57 11.15 -5.86
C LYS A 58 -3.48 10.06 -5.30
N ARG A 59 -4.68 9.88 -5.86
CA ARG A 59 -5.62 8.81 -5.48
C ARG A 59 -5.01 7.42 -5.72
N ASN A 60 -4.49 7.17 -6.91
CA ASN A 60 -3.89 5.87 -7.26
C ASN A 60 -2.64 5.61 -6.40
N PHE A 61 -1.82 6.63 -6.16
CA PHE A 61 -0.63 6.52 -5.34
C PHE A 61 -0.97 6.19 -3.87
N LEU A 62 -1.95 6.89 -3.27
CA LEU A 62 -2.41 6.59 -1.92
C LEU A 62 -3.09 5.22 -1.81
N THR A 63 -3.75 4.77 -2.89
CA THR A 63 -4.30 3.41 -2.97
C THR A 63 -3.18 2.39 -2.97
N LEU A 64 -2.08 2.66 -3.69
CA LEU A 64 -0.95 1.76 -3.75
C LEU A 64 -0.28 1.60 -2.38
N PHE A 65 -0.11 2.72 -1.68
CA PHE A 65 0.38 2.70 -0.31
C PHE A 65 -0.55 1.90 0.63
N ALA A 66 -1.86 2.07 0.50
CA ALA A 66 -2.83 1.32 1.30
C ALA A 66 -2.73 -0.20 1.06
N ILE A 67 -2.63 -0.61 -0.21
CA ILE A 67 -2.46 -2.02 -0.60
C ILE A 67 -1.18 -2.59 0.01
N ASN A 68 -0.05 -1.88 -0.16
CA ASN A 68 1.23 -2.29 0.43
C ASN A 68 1.15 -2.43 1.96
N THR A 69 0.50 -1.48 2.62
CA THR A 69 0.35 -1.49 4.08
C THR A 69 -0.43 -2.70 4.56
N TYR A 70 -1.56 -3.01 3.91
CA TYR A 70 -2.39 -4.16 4.23
C TYR A 70 -1.62 -5.48 4.08
N TYR A 71 -0.82 -5.63 3.01
CA TYR A 71 0.00 -6.83 2.81
C TYR A 71 1.19 -6.93 3.76
N ILE A 72 1.93 -5.85 4.00
CA ILE A 72 3.14 -5.88 4.84
C ILE A 72 2.81 -6.27 6.28
N PHE A 73 1.67 -5.81 6.82
CA PHE A 73 1.29 -6.12 8.20
C PHE A 73 0.91 -7.59 8.41
N SER A 74 0.42 -8.27 7.38
CA SER A 74 0.04 -9.68 7.45
C SER A 74 1.22 -10.68 7.55
N GLN A 75 2.45 -10.20 7.54
CA GLN A 75 3.64 -11.01 7.35
C GLN A 75 4.37 -11.37 8.66
N PRO A 76 4.93 -12.58 8.77
CA PRO A 76 5.57 -13.07 10.00
C PRO A 76 7.02 -12.56 10.23
N PHE A 77 7.74 -12.14 9.19
CA PHE A 77 9.17 -11.78 9.29
C PHE A 77 9.36 -10.27 9.43
N PHE A 78 9.24 -9.74 10.65
CA PHE A 78 9.43 -8.31 10.89
C PHE A 78 10.16 -7.98 12.19
N ASP A 79 11.10 -7.05 12.11
CA ASP A 79 11.79 -6.46 13.26
C ASP A 79 10.78 -5.73 14.15
N LYS A 80 10.49 -6.32 15.30
CA LYS A 80 9.53 -5.79 16.29
C LYS A 80 10.02 -4.48 16.94
N LYS A 81 11.28 -4.08 16.74
CA LYS A 81 11.87 -2.86 17.33
C LYS A 81 11.44 -1.57 16.63
N ILE A 82 10.92 -1.64 15.40
CA ILE A 82 10.46 -0.46 14.65
C ILE A 82 8.94 -0.32 14.82
N ASP A 83 8.46 0.89 15.13
CA ASP A 83 7.01 1.14 15.25
C ASP A 83 6.28 0.74 13.93
N PRO A 84 5.05 0.19 14.01
CA PRO A 84 4.35 -0.37 12.85
C PRO A 84 4.13 0.63 11.70
N ILE A 85 3.89 1.91 12.02
CA ILE A 85 3.60 2.95 11.03
C ILE A 85 4.87 3.31 10.25
N THR A 86 5.95 3.62 10.97
CA THR A 86 7.26 3.91 10.38
C THR A 86 7.74 2.74 9.55
N ARG A 87 7.47 1.52 10.00
CA ARG A 87 7.83 0.28 9.29
C ARG A 87 7.16 0.20 7.92
N VAL A 88 5.83 0.34 7.84
CA VAL A 88 5.13 0.23 6.55
C VAL A 88 5.50 1.34 5.58
N ILE A 89 5.75 2.56 6.09
CA ILE A 89 6.21 3.69 5.26
C ILE A 89 7.64 3.44 4.74
N LYS A 90 8.57 2.96 5.59
CA LYS A 90 9.93 2.61 5.16
C LYS A 90 9.94 1.46 4.15
N CYS A 91 9.15 0.40 4.38
CA CYS A 91 9.05 -0.70 3.44
C CYS A 91 8.50 -0.24 2.09
N PHE A 92 7.49 0.63 2.10
CA PHE A 92 6.97 1.23 0.88
C PHE A 92 8.03 2.09 0.17
N TYR A 93 8.81 2.90 0.89
CA TYR A 93 9.97 3.61 0.36
C TYR A 93 10.95 2.67 -0.35
N TYR A 94 11.37 1.60 0.31
CA TYR A 94 12.34 0.66 -0.26
C TYR A 94 11.78 -0.07 -1.47
N ARG A 95 10.49 -0.41 -1.50
CA ARG A 95 9.82 -0.95 -2.69
C ARG A 95 9.86 0.04 -3.84
N LEU A 96 9.52 1.31 -3.61
CA LEU A 96 9.59 2.36 -4.63
C LEU A 96 11.02 2.59 -5.15
N LYS A 97 12.03 2.47 -4.29
CA LYS A 97 13.44 2.65 -4.68
C LYS A 97 14.02 1.44 -5.42
N SER A 98 13.75 0.23 -4.93
CA SER A 98 14.32 -1.03 -5.44
C SER A 98 13.78 -1.39 -6.82
N ASN A 99 12.50 -1.10 -7.07
CA ASN A 99 11.85 -1.33 -8.37
C ASN A 99 12.36 -0.40 -9.48
N ARG A 100 13.40 0.43 -9.21
CA ARG A 100 13.93 1.45 -10.12
C ARG A 100 12.81 2.11 -10.90
N PHE A 101 11.71 2.52 -10.26
CA PHE A 101 10.43 2.94 -10.88
C PHE A 101 10.68 3.92 -12.05
N ASN A 102 11.03 3.35 -13.19
CA ASN A 102 11.21 3.95 -14.50
C ASN A 102 9.98 3.49 -15.29
N ILE A 103 8.83 3.62 -14.64
CA ILE A 103 7.62 3.88 -15.40
C ILE A 103 7.92 5.24 -15.99
N ASP A 104 8.26 5.29 -17.28
CA ASP A 104 8.59 6.53 -17.97
C ASP A 104 7.62 7.62 -17.50
N LYS A 105 8.15 8.59 -16.73
CA LYS A 105 7.47 9.77 -16.13
C LYS A 105 7.12 9.76 -14.63
N LEU A 106 7.44 8.73 -13.83
CA LEU A 106 7.25 8.77 -12.35
C LEU A 106 8.55 9.01 -11.57
N SER A 107 8.85 10.26 -11.21
CA SER A 107 9.93 10.55 -10.25
C SER A 107 9.38 10.59 -8.82
N VAL A 108 9.82 9.71 -7.92
CA VAL A 108 9.46 9.75 -6.49
C VAL A 108 10.68 10.11 -5.65
N THR A 109 10.53 11.07 -4.74
CA THR A 109 11.55 11.44 -3.76
C THR A 109 10.92 11.54 -2.37
N PHE A 110 11.73 11.28 -1.35
CA PHE A 110 11.31 11.40 0.05
C PHE A 110 12.13 12.49 0.72
N ARG A 111 11.45 13.48 1.30
CA ARG A 111 12.09 14.62 1.95
C ARG A 111 11.38 14.93 3.26
N GLY A 112 12.10 14.88 4.37
CA GLY A 112 11.53 15.15 5.70
C GLY A 112 10.36 14.23 6.08
N GLY A 113 10.33 12.99 5.57
CA GLY A 113 9.22 12.04 5.76
C GLY A 113 8.05 12.21 4.79
N ASN A 114 8.01 13.31 4.02
CA ASN A 114 7.01 13.50 2.97
C ASN A 114 7.44 12.80 1.69
N LEU A 115 6.44 12.34 0.93
CA LEU A 115 6.61 11.72 -0.36
C LEU A 115 6.24 12.72 -1.44
N ILE A 116 7.18 12.99 -2.32
CA ILE A 116 7.04 13.92 -3.43
C ILE A 116 7.08 13.10 -4.71
N PHE A 117 6.08 13.25 -5.57
CA PHE A 117 6.06 12.60 -6.88
C PHE A 117 5.64 13.56 -7.98
N ARG A 118 6.08 13.28 -9.21
CA ARG A 118 5.58 13.98 -10.41
C ARG A 118 4.54 13.12 -11.09
N THR A 119 3.40 13.73 -11.41
CA THR A 119 2.37 13.14 -12.26
C THR A 119 2.81 13.16 -13.73
N TYR A 120 2.09 12.43 -14.59
CA TYR A 120 2.34 12.40 -16.03
C TYR A 120 2.36 13.79 -16.67
N ASN A 121 1.48 14.69 -16.21
CA ASN A 121 1.38 16.08 -16.70
C ASN A 121 2.48 16.99 -16.16
N GLY A 122 3.51 16.45 -15.49
CA GLY A 122 4.61 17.19 -14.90
C GLY A 122 4.25 17.91 -13.59
N LYS A 123 2.99 17.84 -13.13
CA LYS A 123 2.57 18.44 -11.86
C LYS A 123 3.25 17.71 -10.70
N LYS A 124 3.92 18.49 -9.86
CA LYS A 124 4.51 18.04 -8.60
C LYS A 124 3.42 17.89 -7.56
N GLU A 125 3.33 16.71 -6.97
CA GLU A 125 2.41 16.37 -5.90
C GLU A 125 3.21 16.00 -4.64
N GLU A 126 2.63 16.29 -3.48
CA GLU A 126 3.21 15.96 -2.19
C GLU A 126 2.17 15.27 -1.30
N ILE A 127 2.62 14.21 -0.65
CA ILE A 127 1.89 13.46 0.36
C ILE A 127 2.69 13.57 1.65
N SER A 128 2.08 14.17 2.66
CA SER A 128 2.74 14.37 3.95
C SER A 128 2.91 13.05 4.71
N TRP A 129 3.94 12.97 5.55
CA TRP A 129 4.10 11.90 6.52
C TRP A 129 2.82 11.67 7.34
N PHE A 130 2.17 12.74 7.82
CA PHE A 130 0.93 12.65 8.57
C PHE A 130 -0.21 11.97 7.80
N THR A 131 -0.28 12.18 6.47
CA THR A 131 -1.27 11.52 5.61
C THR A 131 -0.98 10.03 5.52
N LEU A 132 0.29 9.65 5.31
CA LEU A 132 0.71 8.25 5.26
C LEU A 132 0.47 7.56 6.60
N SER A 133 0.83 8.20 7.71
CA SER A 133 0.66 7.66 9.06
C SER A 133 -0.80 7.41 9.42
N ARG A 134 -1.72 8.30 9.00
CA ARG A 134 -3.16 8.10 9.22
C ARG A 134 -3.68 6.90 8.44
N ILE A 135 -3.32 6.80 7.16
CA ILE A 135 -3.70 5.65 6.33
C ILE A 135 -3.15 4.35 6.93
N ALA A 136 -1.90 4.36 7.39
CA ALA A 136 -1.30 3.21 8.03
C ALA A 136 -2.06 2.81 9.29
N ASN A 137 -2.33 3.76 10.19
CA ASN A 137 -3.08 3.49 11.41
C ASN A 137 -4.47 2.92 11.11
N ASP A 138 -5.22 3.53 10.20
CA ASP A 138 -6.56 3.08 9.82
C ASP A 138 -6.56 1.63 9.30
N ILE A 139 -5.53 1.23 8.55
CA ILE A 139 -5.39 -0.12 7.99
C ILE A 139 -4.93 -1.13 9.05
N LEU A 140 -4.00 -0.73 9.91
CA LEU A 140 -3.50 -1.57 11.01
C LEU A 140 -4.59 -1.87 12.05
N ASP A 141 -5.58 -0.99 12.19
CA ASP A 141 -6.75 -1.17 13.06
C ASP A 141 -7.86 -2.05 12.42
N ILE A 142 -7.69 -2.51 11.17
CA ILE A 142 -8.64 -3.43 10.51
C ILE A 142 -8.37 -4.86 11.01
N ASN A 143 -9.31 -5.44 11.76
CA ASN A 143 -9.30 -6.85 12.13
C ASN A 143 -9.91 -7.67 10.99
N ASP A 144 -9.15 -7.82 9.91
CA ASP A 144 -9.56 -8.67 8.80
C ASP A 144 -9.08 -10.12 9.02
N TYR A 145 -9.95 -10.95 9.59
CA TYR A 145 -9.65 -12.36 9.86
C TYR A 145 -9.43 -13.19 8.58
N SER A 146 -9.76 -12.67 7.39
CA SER A 146 -9.58 -13.39 6.11
C SER A 146 -8.11 -13.71 5.80
N MET A 147 -7.17 -12.87 6.24
CA MET A 147 -5.72 -13.10 6.10
C MET A 147 -5.15 -14.00 7.21
N SER A 148 -5.88 -14.16 8.32
CA SER A 148 -5.44 -14.99 9.46
C SER A 148 -5.66 -16.50 9.25
N ASN A 149 -6.45 -16.89 8.24
CA ASN A 149 -6.80 -18.27 7.95
C ASN A 149 -5.66 -19.14 7.39
N ASN A 150 -4.49 -18.56 7.06
CA ASN A 150 -3.30 -19.37 6.78
C ASN A 150 -2.63 -19.97 8.04
N LYS A 151 -3.17 -19.72 9.25
CA LYS A 151 -2.65 -20.30 10.51
C LYS A 151 -3.61 -21.21 11.27
N LEU A 152 -4.74 -21.63 10.68
CA LEU A 152 -5.64 -22.63 11.29
C LEU A 152 -5.84 -23.90 10.44
N LEU A 153 -5.00 -24.09 9.41
CA LEU A 153 -4.95 -25.34 8.61
C LEU A 153 -3.62 -26.10 8.76
N ALA A 154 -2.88 -25.83 9.82
CA ALA A 154 -1.87 -26.74 10.34
C ALA A 154 -2.33 -27.19 11.74
N ALA A 155 -3.45 -27.92 11.76
CA ALA A 155 -3.86 -28.76 12.87
C ALA A 155 -3.05 -30.07 12.82
#